data_AF-A0A091DIH5-F1
#
_entry.id   AF-A0A091DIH5-F1
#
_cell.length_a   1.000
_cell.length_b   1.000
_cell.length_c   1.000
_cell.angle_alpha   90.00
_cell.angle_beta   90.00
_cell.angle_gamma   90.00
#
_symmetry.space_group_name_H-M   'P 1'
#
loop_
_entity.id
_entity.type
_entity.pdbx_description
1 polymer ?
#
loop_
_entity_poly.entity_id
_entity_poly.type
_entity_poly.pdbx_seq_one_letter_code
_entity_poly.pdbx_strand_id
1 'polypeptide(L)'
;MQVLHDNNIGQMREAGQWRTKRISFWDLFDAEDIVRVRGTMDIEAYFERIGYKNSRNKLDLETLTDILQHQIRAVPFENLNIHCGESMELDLKAIFDQIVRKKRGGWCLQVNHILYWALTTIGFETTILGGYVYNTPANKYSSGMIHLLVQVTIGGRNYIVDAGFGRSYQFWEPLELISGKDQPQVPAIFRLTEENGIWYLDQIRREQYIPHQEFLNSDLLEMKIYRKIYCFTLEPRTIEDFESINIYLQTSPASVFTSKSFCSLQTAEGVHCLVGWTLTYRRFSYKDNTDLVEFKTLKEEEIDEVLKTTFGISLERKLVPKHGDRYFTI
;
A
#
# COMPACT_ATOMS: atom_id res chain seq x y z
N MET A 1 -42.79 -27.74 -55.25
CA MET A 1 -44.26 -27.91 -55.27
C MET A 1 -44.68 -28.41 -53.90
N GLN A 2 -45.23 -27.53 -53.06
CA GLN A 2 -45.94 -27.97 -51.87
C GLN A 2 -47.21 -27.13 -51.78
N VAL A 3 -48.33 -27.83 -51.76
CA VAL A 3 -49.70 -27.31 -51.77
C VAL A 3 -50.19 -27.17 -50.34
N LEU A 4 -50.89 -26.06 -50.14
CA LEU A 4 -51.86 -25.62 -49.13
C LEU A 4 -52.57 -26.69 -48.27
N HIS A 5 -52.88 -26.31 -47.01
CA HIS A 5 -54.17 -26.47 -46.29
C HIS A 5 -53.95 -26.06 -44.81
N ASP A 6 -54.91 -25.59 -44.01
CA ASP A 6 -56.17 -24.87 -44.19
C ASP A 6 -56.56 -24.31 -42.80
N ASN A 7 -57.45 -23.33 -42.79
CA ASN A 7 -57.98 -22.69 -41.57
C ASN A 7 -58.98 -23.58 -40.81
N ASN A 8 -59.09 -23.45 -39.47
CA ASN A 8 -60.26 -22.81 -38.81
C ASN A 8 -60.35 -23.01 -37.27
N ILE A 9 -60.52 -21.86 -36.59
CA ILE A 9 -61.54 -21.46 -35.59
C ILE A 9 -61.83 -22.35 -34.36
N GLY A 10 -61.78 -21.72 -33.18
CA GLY A 10 -62.58 -22.12 -32.02
C GLY A 10 -62.25 -21.34 -30.73
N GLN A 11 -63.01 -20.29 -30.42
CA GLN A 11 -63.05 -19.67 -29.09
C GLN A 11 -63.69 -20.64 -28.08
N MET A 12 -63.19 -20.72 -26.84
CA MET A 12 -63.97 -20.52 -25.60
C MET A 12 -63.06 -20.51 -24.34
N ARG A 13 -63.52 -19.69 -23.39
CA ARG A 13 -63.00 -19.28 -22.07
C ARG A 13 -62.46 -20.39 -21.17
N GLU A 14 -61.42 -20.08 -20.38
CA GLU A 14 -61.44 -20.26 -18.92
C GLU A 14 -60.29 -19.51 -18.21
N ALA A 15 -60.60 -18.98 -17.03
CA ALA A 15 -59.72 -18.15 -16.21
C ALA A 15 -58.86 -19.03 -15.28
N GLY A 16 -57.53 -18.87 -15.35
CA GLY A 16 -56.57 -19.48 -14.43
C GLY A 16 -55.51 -18.45 -14.03
N GLN A 17 -55.66 -17.90 -12.83
CA GLN A 17 -54.73 -16.93 -12.24
C GLN A 17 -53.49 -17.69 -11.71
N TRP A 18 -52.40 -17.72 -12.47
CA TRP A 18 -51.11 -18.21 -11.97
C TRP A 18 -50.38 -17.09 -11.23
N ARG A 19 -50.44 -17.09 -9.89
CA ARG A 19 -49.54 -16.28 -9.06
C ARG A 19 -48.19 -16.97 -8.98
N THR A 20 -47.22 -16.52 -9.75
CA THR A 20 -45.80 -16.83 -9.53
C THR A 20 -45.30 -16.00 -8.34
N LYS A 21 -45.12 -16.63 -7.18
CA LYS A 21 -44.31 -16.05 -6.10
C LYS A 21 -42.86 -16.00 -6.58
N ARG A 22 -42.31 -14.79 -6.78
CA ARG A 22 -40.85 -14.61 -6.88
C ARG A 22 -40.27 -14.87 -5.49
N ILE A 23 -39.62 -16.01 -5.34
CA ILE A 23 -38.69 -16.27 -4.24
C ILE A 23 -37.40 -15.54 -4.63
N SER A 24 -36.95 -14.61 -3.79
CA SER A 24 -35.69 -13.91 -4.01
C SER A 24 -34.53 -14.83 -3.64
N PHE A 25 -33.37 -14.63 -4.27
CA PHE A 25 -32.15 -15.40 -3.99
C PHE A 25 -31.73 -15.35 -2.49
N TRP A 26 -32.27 -14.40 -1.73
CA TRP A 26 -32.02 -14.19 -0.31
C TRP A 26 -32.95 -15.00 0.62
N ASP A 27 -34.02 -15.61 0.10
CA ASP A 27 -34.98 -16.40 0.88
C ASP A 27 -34.52 -17.85 1.14
N LEU A 28 -33.27 -18.19 0.79
CA LEU A 28 -32.70 -19.55 0.84
C LEU A 28 -31.62 -19.75 1.91
N PHE A 29 -31.36 -18.77 2.78
CA PHE A 29 -30.33 -18.90 3.82
C PHE A 29 -30.96 -18.78 5.22
N ASP A 30 -30.93 -19.88 5.96
CA ASP A 30 -31.30 -19.91 7.38
C ASP A 30 -30.22 -19.23 8.23
N ALA A 31 -30.62 -18.69 9.38
CA ALA A 31 -29.75 -17.95 10.30
C ALA A 31 -28.55 -18.76 10.85
N GLU A 32 -28.52 -20.08 10.64
CA GLU A 32 -27.40 -20.95 11.00
C GLU A 32 -26.26 -20.97 9.95
N ASP A 33 -26.51 -20.57 8.70
CA ASP A 33 -25.46 -20.43 7.67
C ASP A 33 -24.58 -19.18 7.87
N ILE A 34 -25.04 -18.23 8.69
CA ILE A 34 -24.32 -17.01 9.06
C ILE A 34 -23.11 -17.32 9.98
N VAL A 35 -23.07 -18.50 10.60
CA VAL A 35 -22.01 -18.89 11.56
C VAL A 35 -20.92 -19.77 10.91
N ARG A 36 -21.00 -20.07 9.60
CA ARG A 36 -20.10 -21.02 8.92
C ARG A 36 -19.30 -20.46 7.73
N VAL A 37 -18.81 -19.22 7.81
CA VAL A 37 -17.74 -18.75 6.90
C VAL A 37 -16.58 -18.14 7.68
N ARG A 38 -15.75 -19.00 8.29
CA ARG A 38 -14.34 -18.68 8.53
C ARG A 38 -13.63 -18.73 7.17
N GLY A 39 -13.64 -17.64 6.40
CA GLY A 39 -13.00 -17.64 5.08
C GLY A 39 -13.16 -16.42 4.18
N THR A 40 -13.94 -15.39 4.55
CA THR A 40 -14.10 -14.19 3.72
C THR A 40 -13.23 -13.04 4.22
N MET A 41 -12.62 -12.31 3.28
CA MET A 41 -11.97 -11.02 3.57
C MET A 41 -13.09 -10.00 3.74
N ASP A 42 -13.16 -9.42 4.93
CA ASP A 42 -14.21 -8.49 5.33
C ASP A 42 -13.68 -7.05 5.23
N ILE A 43 -14.37 -6.23 4.45
CA ILE A 43 -14.02 -4.83 4.28
C ILE A 43 -14.16 -4.03 5.58
N GLU A 44 -15.11 -4.39 6.44
CA GLU A 44 -15.28 -3.73 7.74
C GLU A 44 -14.09 -3.99 8.67
N ALA A 45 -13.58 -5.23 8.68
CA ALA A 45 -12.38 -5.58 9.45
C ALA A 45 -11.13 -4.82 8.95
N TYR A 46 -11.01 -4.58 7.64
CA TYR A 46 -9.95 -3.72 7.09
C TYR A 46 -10.10 -2.26 7.58
N PHE A 47 -11.30 -1.68 7.54
CA PHE A 47 -11.51 -0.33 8.01
C PHE A 47 -11.30 -0.17 9.52
N GLU A 48 -11.69 -1.19 10.32
CA GLU A 48 -11.35 -1.28 11.73
C GLU A 48 -9.82 -1.30 11.93
N ARG A 49 -9.10 -2.11 11.14
CA ARG A 49 -7.63 -2.23 11.20
C ARG A 49 -6.92 -0.92 10.97
N ILE A 50 -7.38 -0.11 10.01
CA ILE A 50 -6.78 1.19 9.71
C ILE A 50 -7.36 2.32 10.58
N GLY A 51 -8.37 2.04 11.39
CA GLY A 51 -9.05 3.01 12.24
C GLY A 51 -9.95 4.00 11.49
N TYR A 52 -10.35 3.68 10.26
CA TYR A 52 -11.19 4.55 9.44
C TYR A 52 -12.66 4.37 9.81
N LYS A 53 -13.28 5.42 10.37
CA LYS A 53 -14.67 5.41 10.86
C LYS A 53 -15.61 6.34 10.09
N ASN A 54 -15.08 7.07 9.11
CA ASN A 54 -15.87 8.02 8.32
C ASN A 54 -16.76 7.28 7.31
N SER A 55 -17.75 8.00 6.80
CA SER A 55 -18.67 7.47 5.79
C SER A 55 -17.93 7.12 4.49
N ARG A 56 -18.44 6.12 3.78
CA ARG A 56 -17.92 5.61 2.49
C ARG A 56 -18.90 5.79 1.34
N ASN A 57 -19.96 6.56 1.58
CA ASN A 57 -21.04 6.79 0.61
C ASN A 57 -20.62 7.70 -0.57
N LYS A 58 -19.48 8.37 -0.47
CA LYS A 58 -18.91 9.19 -1.54
C LYS A 58 -17.59 8.59 -2.02
N LEU A 59 -17.48 8.40 -3.33
CA LEU A 59 -16.25 7.97 -4.00
C LEU A 59 -15.54 9.19 -4.58
N ASP A 60 -15.11 10.09 -3.69
CA ASP A 60 -14.42 11.33 -4.03
C ASP A 60 -12.98 11.34 -3.50
N LEU A 61 -12.25 12.43 -3.80
CA LEU A 61 -10.84 12.57 -3.42
C LEU A 61 -10.66 12.67 -1.91
N GLU A 62 -11.65 13.19 -1.17
CA GLU A 62 -11.61 13.29 0.29
C GLU A 62 -11.62 11.89 0.91
N THR A 63 -12.58 11.04 0.52
CA THR A 63 -12.62 9.63 0.96
C THR A 63 -11.34 8.88 0.58
N LEU A 64 -10.83 9.07 -0.64
CA LEU A 64 -9.59 8.41 -1.08
C LEU A 64 -8.39 8.83 -0.23
N THR A 65 -8.28 10.13 0.05
CA THR A 65 -7.21 10.70 0.88
C THR A 65 -7.30 10.19 2.30
N ASP A 66 -8.48 10.20 2.90
CA ASP A 66 -8.69 9.70 4.25
C ASP A 66 -8.28 8.23 4.38
N ILE A 67 -8.69 7.36 3.45
CA ILE A 67 -8.34 5.93 3.48
C ILE A 67 -6.83 5.75 3.38
N LEU A 68 -6.17 6.44 2.43
CA LEU A 68 -4.71 6.39 2.28
C LEU A 68 -4.02 6.79 3.60
N GLN A 69 -4.43 7.93 4.16
CA GLN A 69 -3.82 8.45 5.38
C GLN A 69 -4.04 7.55 6.60
N HIS A 70 -5.23 6.95 6.73
CA HIS A 70 -5.49 5.97 7.79
C HIS A 70 -4.62 4.72 7.61
N GLN A 71 -4.48 4.21 6.39
CA GLN A 71 -3.62 3.05 6.13
C GLN A 71 -2.15 3.33 6.47
N ILE A 72 -1.55 4.42 5.95
CA ILE A 72 -0.12 4.71 6.18
C ILE A 72 0.23 5.02 7.64
N ARG A 73 -0.78 5.40 8.45
CA ARG A 73 -0.66 5.63 9.90
C ARG A 73 -0.93 4.40 10.76
N ALA A 74 -1.52 3.34 10.17
CA ALA A 74 -1.89 2.13 10.90
C ALA A 74 -1.12 0.88 10.46
N VAL A 75 -0.78 0.76 9.19
CA VAL A 75 -0.16 -0.42 8.57
C VAL A 75 1.30 -0.09 8.21
N PRO A 76 2.29 -0.66 8.91
CA PRO A 76 3.69 -0.33 8.64
C PRO A 76 4.18 -0.84 7.28
N PHE A 77 5.09 -0.08 6.67
CA PHE A 77 5.94 -0.56 5.60
C PHE A 77 7.12 -1.33 6.21
N GLU A 78 7.15 -2.64 6.04
CA GLU A 78 8.09 -3.53 6.76
C GLU A 78 8.44 -4.79 5.97
N ASN A 79 9.55 -5.43 6.35
CA ASN A 79 10.02 -6.69 5.76
C ASN A 79 10.45 -7.72 6.83
N LEU A 80 9.91 -7.62 8.04
CA LEU A 80 10.41 -8.35 9.22
C LEU A 80 10.24 -9.86 9.07
N ASN A 81 9.26 -10.34 8.30
CA ASN A 81 9.09 -11.77 8.01
C ASN A 81 10.39 -12.39 7.45
N ILE A 82 11.06 -11.72 6.50
CA ILE A 82 12.32 -12.21 5.91
C ILE A 82 13.37 -12.46 7.01
N HIS A 83 13.43 -11.57 8.00
CA HIS A 83 14.40 -11.59 9.10
C HIS A 83 13.93 -12.43 10.30
N CYS A 84 12.70 -12.95 10.25
CA CYS A 84 12.16 -14.00 11.12
C CYS A 84 12.24 -15.40 10.46
N GLY A 85 12.76 -15.49 9.24
CA GLY A 85 12.80 -16.73 8.46
C GLY A 85 11.43 -17.16 7.93
N GLU A 86 10.58 -16.18 7.62
CA GLU A 86 9.22 -16.33 7.08
C GLU A 86 9.13 -15.71 5.69
N SER A 87 8.19 -16.19 4.88
CA SER A 87 7.98 -15.72 3.51
C SER A 87 7.22 -14.38 3.48
N MET A 88 7.45 -13.63 2.40
CA MET A 88 6.61 -12.51 1.99
C MET A 88 5.56 -13.05 1.00
N GLU A 89 4.38 -13.35 1.51
CA GLU A 89 3.26 -13.90 0.72
C GLU A 89 2.66 -12.86 -0.23
N LEU A 90 2.23 -13.33 -1.41
CA LEU A 90 1.59 -12.52 -2.45
C LEU A 90 0.07 -12.77 -2.56
N ASP A 91 -0.41 -13.90 -2.06
CA ASP A 91 -1.85 -14.23 -1.99
C ASP A 91 -2.58 -13.20 -1.11
N LEU A 92 -3.62 -12.58 -1.68
CA LEU A 92 -4.40 -11.53 -1.02
C LEU A 92 -5.04 -11.98 0.30
N LYS A 93 -5.48 -13.25 0.42
CA LYS A 93 -6.03 -13.79 1.67
C LYS A 93 -4.97 -13.92 2.74
N ALA A 94 -3.75 -14.34 2.38
CA ALA A 94 -2.62 -14.42 3.31
C ALA A 94 -2.20 -13.01 3.75
N ILE A 95 -2.15 -12.06 2.80
CA ILE A 95 -1.89 -10.64 3.08
C ILE A 95 -2.95 -10.07 4.03
N PHE A 96 -4.24 -10.34 3.78
CA PHE A 96 -5.33 -9.89 4.64
C PHE A 96 -5.21 -10.46 6.06
N ASP A 97 -4.93 -11.77 6.19
CA ASP A 97 -4.74 -12.39 7.50
C ASP A 97 -3.59 -11.74 8.27
N GLN A 98 -2.43 -11.56 7.61
CA GLN A 98 -1.26 -10.93 8.19
C GLN A 98 -1.53 -9.46 8.60
N ILE A 99 -2.00 -8.64 7.67
CA ILE A 99 -2.14 -7.19 7.88
C ILE A 99 -3.31 -6.89 8.81
N VAL A 100 -4.48 -7.49 8.56
CA VAL A 100 -5.73 -7.17 9.27
C VAL A 100 -5.84 -7.95 10.57
N ARG A 101 -5.72 -9.29 10.53
CA ARG A 101 -5.98 -10.13 11.70
C ARG A 101 -4.78 -10.17 12.65
N LYS A 102 -3.57 -10.31 12.12
CA LYS A 102 -2.32 -10.32 12.92
C LYS A 102 -1.73 -8.93 13.18
N LYS A 103 -2.38 -7.86 12.70
CA LYS A 103 -1.98 -6.46 12.88
C LYS A 103 -0.54 -6.16 12.42
N ARG A 104 -0.06 -6.87 11.41
CA ARG A 104 1.27 -6.66 10.83
C ARG A 104 1.26 -5.57 9.75
N GLY A 105 2.43 -5.31 9.18
CA GLY A 105 2.60 -4.55 7.97
C GLY A 105 2.97 -5.45 6.79
N GLY A 106 3.61 -4.84 5.79
CA GLY A 106 4.24 -5.55 4.68
C GLY A 106 5.03 -4.60 3.77
N TRP A 107 5.66 -5.13 2.73
CA TRP A 107 6.28 -4.31 1.69
C TRP A 107 5.26 -3.86 0.63
N CYS A 108 5.69 -3.11 -0.39
CA CYS A 108 4.80 -2.52 -1.40
C CYS A 108 3.86 -3.54 -2.06
N LEU A 109 4.34 -4.75 -2.38
CA LEU A 109 3.51 -5.79 -3.01
C LEU A 109 2.36 -6.28 -2.12
N GLN A 110 2.44 -6.08 -0.81
CA GLN A 110 1.41 -6.51 0.15
C GLN A 110 0.50 -5.35 0.52
N VAL A 111 1.07 -4.23 0.96
CA VAL A 111 0.28 -3.09 1.47
C VAL A 111 -0.46 -2.35 0.36
N ASN A 112 0.08 -2.31 -0.87
CA ASN A 112 -0.64 -1.72 -2.00
C ASN A 112 -1.63 -2.72 -2.63
N HIS A 113 -1.40 -4.03 -2.51
CA HIS A 113 -2.36 -5.04 -2.98
C HIS A 113 -3.62 -5.07 -2.10
N ILE A 114 -3.48 -4.98 -0.78
CA ILE A 114 -4.65 -4.85 0.11
C ILE A 114 -5.35 -3.49 -0.05
N LEU A 115 -4.60 -2.40 -0.30
CA LEU A 115 -5.19 -1.10 -0.58
C LEU A 115 -5.98 -1.11 -1.89
N TYR A 116 -5.41 -1.68 -2.95
CA TYR A 116 -6.10 -1.92 -4.22
C TYR A 116 -7.40 -2.65 -3.97
N TRP A 117 -7.36 -3.81 -3.32
CA TRP A 117 -8.56 -4.59 -2.98
C TRP A 117 -9.60 -3.75 -2.22
N ALA A 118 -9.19 -3.01 -1.20
CA ALA A 118 -10.11 -2.21 -0.38
C ALA A 118 -10.79 -1.10 -1.20
N LEU A 119 -10.01 -0.36 -2.00
CA LEU A 119 -10.52 0.72 -2.86
C LEU A 119 -11.43 0.19 -3.97
N THR A 120 -11.06 -0.91 -4.64
CA THR A 120 -11.93 -1.57 -5.62
C THR A 120 -13.23 -2.06 -4.97
N THR A 121 -13.15 -2.66 -3.78
CA THR A 121 -14.31 -3.21 -3.06
C THR A 121 -15.35 -2.14 -2.71
N ILE A 122 -14.92 -0.93 -2.37
CA ILE A 122 -15.85 0.19 -2.13
C ILE A 122 -16.31 0.89 -3.42
N GLY A 123 -15.73 0.55 -4.58
CA GLY A 123 -16.22 0.98 -5.89
C GLY A 123 -15.38 2.04 -6.60
N PHE A 124 -14.18 2.37 -6.10
CA PHE A 124 -13.25 3.20 -6.89
C PHE A 124 -12.79 2.45 -8.14
N GLU A 125 -12.63 3.19 -9.25
CA GLU A 125 -11.97 2.68 -10.44
C GLU A 125 -10.46 2.66 -10.18
N THR A 126 -9.88 1.47 -10.07
CA THR A 126 -8.49 1.27 -9.65
C THR A 126 -7.71 0.42 -10.63
N THR A 127 -6.44 0.76 -10.85
CA THR A 127 -5.51 0.02 -11.72
C THR A 127 -4.19 -0.22 -10.99
N ILE A 128 -3.71 -1.47 -10.97
CA ILE A 128 -2.36 -1.76 -10.48
C ILE A 128 -1.35 -1.31 -11.54
N LEU A 129 -0.31 -0.61 -11.11
CA LEU A 129 0.83 -0.21 -11.93
C LEU A 129 2.11 -0.80 -11.36
N GLY A 130 3.14 -0.88 -12.20
CA GLY A 130 4.47 -1.34 -11.81
C GLY A 130 5.54 -0.29 -12.03
N GLY A 131 6.47 -0.19 -11.09
CA GLY A 131 7.51 0.84 -11.05
C GLY A 131 8.92 0.32 -10.79
N TYR A 132 9.87 1.19 -11.09
CA TYR A 132 11.30 0.97 -10.99
C TYR A 132 11.87 1.99 -10.00
N VAL A 133 12.57 1.53 -8.96
CA VAL A 133 13.02 2.38 -7.85
C VAL A 133 14.37 3.00 -8.16
N TYR A 134 14.54 4.29 -7.88
CA TYR A 134 15.80 4.99 -8.12
C TYR A 134 16.84 4.66 -7.05
N ASN A 135 18.01 4.20 -7.50
CA ASN A 135 19.18 3.93 -6.67
C ASN A 135 20.20 5.08 -6.84
N THR A 136 20.42 5.87 -5.78
CA THR A 136 21.34 7.02 -5.83
C THR A 136 22.78 6.59 -6.15
N PRO A 137 23.39 5.60 -5.45
CA PRO A 137 24.77 5.19 -5.75
C PRO A 137 24.98 4.73 -7.19
N ALA A 138 24.01 4.03 -7.77
CA ALA A 138 24.08 3.54 -9.14
C ALA A 138 23.64 4.60 -10.18
N ASN A 139 23.10 5.74 -9.73
CA ASN A 139 22.54 6.82 -10.53
C ASN A 139 21.56 6.31 -11.62
N LYS A 140 20.72 5.34 -11.28
CA LYS A 140 19.75 4.73 -12.20
C LYS A 140 18.55 4.15 -11.47
N TYR A 141 17.46 3.99 -12.20
CA TYR A 141 16.32 3.18 -11.76
C TYR A 141 16.68 1.69 -11.80
N SER A 142 16.00 0.87 -10.99
CA SER A 142 16.17 -0.58 -10.99
C SER A 142 15.92 -1.16 -12.38
N SER A 143 16.63 -2.24 -12.73
CA SER A 143 16.39 -2.94 -14.00
C SER A 143 15.10 -3.77 -13.97
N GLY A 144 14.71 -4.23 -12.78
CA GLY A 144 13.44 -4.93 -12.56
C GLY A 144 12.34 -3.99 -12.10
N MET A 145 11.10 -4.34 -12.43
CA MET A 145 9.87 -3.72 -11.94
C MET A 145 9.63 -4.20 -10.51
N ILE A 146 10.15 -3.47 -9.52
CA ILE A 146 10.24 -3.91 -8.12
C ILE A 146 9.27 -3.16 -7.19
N HIS A 147 8.46 -2.26 -7.73
CA HIS A 147 7.50 -1.46 -6.96
C HIS A 147 6.10 -1.64 -7.52
N LEU A 148 5.12 -1.84 -6.64
CA LEU A 148 3.70 -1.84 -6.98
C LEU A 148 3.10 -0.55 -6.47
N LEU A 149 2.31 0.13 -7.30
CA LEU A 149 1.53 1.32 -6.94
C LEU A 149 0.14 1.25 -7.60
N VAL A 150 -0.79 2.10 -7.20
CA VAL A 150 -2.19 2.06 -7.66
C VAL A 150 -2.55 3.38 -8.33
N GLN A 151 -3.18 3.34 -9.50
CA GLN A 151 -3.88 4.48 -10.07
C GLN A 151 -5.36 4.43 -9.68
N VAL A 152 -5.95 5.58 -9.39
CA VAL A 152 -7.39 5.74 -9.13
C VAL A 152 -7.98 6.83 -10.02
N THR A 153 -9.10 6.52 -10.69
CA THR A 153 -9.84 7.48 -11.52
C THR A 153 -11.06 8.01 -10.77
N ILE A 154 -11.19 9.34 -10.64
CA ILE A 154 -12.34 10.00 -9.99
C ILE A 154 -12.84 11.12 -10.89
N GLY A 155 -14.05 10.96 -11.45
CA GLY A 155 -14.67 12.00 -12.28
C GLY A 155 -13.81 12.46 -13.45
N GLY A 156 -13.11 11.53 -14.10
CA GLY A 156 -12.21 11.79 -15.23
C GLY A 156 -10.81 12.30 -14.86
N ARG A 157 -10.50 12.48 -13.57
CA ARG A 157 -9.15 12.80 -13.07
C ARG A 157 -8.45 11.55 -12.57
N ASN A 158 -7.16 11.44 -12.88
CA ASN A 158 -6.33 10.30 -12.51
C ASN A 158 -5.40 10.68 -11.36
N TYR A 159 -5.28 9.81 -10.37
CA TYR A 159 -4.41 9.99 -9.22
C TYR A 159 -3.54 8.75 -9.02
N ILE A 160 -2.34 8.96 -8.50
CA ILE A 160 -1.46 7.90 -7.99
C ILE A 160 -1.68 7.77 -6.49
N VAL A 161 -1.83 6.53 -6.04
CA VAL A 161 -1.99 6.14 -4.64
C VAL A 161 -0.99 5.05 -4.35
N ASP A 162 -0.21 5.24 -3.28
CA ASP A 162 0.85 4.33 -2.87
C ASP A 162 0.99 4.47 -1.36
N ALA A 163 0.77 3.38 -0.62
CA ALA A 163 0.95 3.28 0.82
C ALA A 163 2.19 2.41 1.17
N GLY A 164 3.03 2.09 0.19
CA GLY A 164 4.00 1.01 0.25
C GLY A 164 5.44 1.43 -0.02
N PHE A 165 5.74 2.72 -0.11
CA PHE A 165 7.13 3.17 -0.14
C PHE A 165 7.64 3.51 1.26
N GLY A 166 6.84 4.13 2.13
CA GLY A 166 7.21 4.39 3.53
C GLY A 166 8.34 5.42 3.72
N ARG A 167 8.83 5.55 4.96
CA ARG A 167 9.84 6.53 5.39
C ARG A 167 9.43 7.97 4.99
N SER A 168 10.38 8.88 4.78
CA SER A 168 10.08 10.25 4.33
C SER A 168 9.77 10.39 2.83
N TYR A 169 9.68 9.28 2.12
CA TYR A 169 9.35 9.21 0.69
C TYR A 169 7.84 9.04 0.47
N GLN A 170 7.12 8.66 1.52
CA GLN A 170 5.67 8.44 1.53
C GLN A 170 4.92 9.77 1.37
N PHE A 171 4.18 9.94 0.28
CA PHE A 171 3.21 11.02 0.17
C PHE A 171 1.97 10.72 1.02
N TRP A 172 1.32 11.75 1.55
CA TRP A 172 0.17 11.64 2.45
C TRP A 172 -1.16 11.83 1.74
N GLU A 173 -1.15 12.34 0.51
CA GLU A 173 -2.35 12.57 -0.29
C GLU A 173 -2.15 12.01 -1.71
N PRO A 174 -3.20 11.48 -2.37
CA PRO A 174 -3.13 11.02 -3.75
C PRO A 174 -2.53 12.09 -4.67
N LEU A 175 -1.55 11.72 -5.49
CA LEU A 175 -0.90 12.64 -6.41
C LEU A 175 -1.64 12.68 -7.73
N GLU A 176 -2.13 13.83 -8.14
CA GLU A 176 -2.80 14.00 -9.44
C GLU A 176 -1.80 13.77 -10.58
N LEU A 177 -2.18 12.99 -11.60
CA LEU A 177 -1.36 12.66 -12.77
C LEU A 177 -1.28 13.84 -13.75
N ILE A 178 -0.60 14.91 -13.33
CA ILE A 178 -0.32 16.11 -14.15
C ILE A 178 1.19 16.31 -14.20
N SER A 179 1.76 16.16 -15.41
CA SER A 179 3.20 16.32 -15.63
C SER A 179 3.68 17.73 -15.27
N GLY A 180 4.74 17.80 -14.47
CA GLY A 180 5.40 19.04 -14.05
C GLY A 180 4.69 19.80 -12.92
N LYS A 181 3.52 19.35 -12.45
CA LYS A 181 2.79 20.02 -11.36
C LYS A 181 3.46 19.77 -10.01
N ASP A 182 3.79 20.84 -9.31
CA ASP A 182 4.17 20.77 -7.90
C ASP A 182 2.96 20.47 -7.02
N GLN A 183 3.12 19.48 -6.15
CA GLN A 183 2.08 19.01 -5.21
C GLN A 183 2.65 19.07 -3.79
N PRO A 184 2.59 20.25 -3.14
CA PRO A 184 3.05 20.43 -1.77
C PRO A 184 2.22 19.60 -0.80
N GLN A 185 2.89 18.81 0.03
CA GLN A 185 2.28 18.05 1.12
C GLN A 185 3.11 18.21 2.40
N VAL A 186 2.61 17.68 3.52
CA VAL A 186 3.36 17.71 4.79
C VAL A 186 4.78 17.14 4.65
N PRO A 187 5.00 15.95 4.04
CA PRO A 187 6.36 15.37 3.97
C PRO A 187 7.33 16.16 3.09
N ALA A 188 6.87 16.62 1.93
CA ALA A 188 7.69 17.24 0.90
C ALA A 188 6.79 17.87 -0.18
N ILE A 189 7.39 18.57 -1.14
CA ILE A 189 6.74 18.84 -2.43
C ILE A 189 7.02 17.65 -3.34
N PHE A 190 5.97 16.99 -3.83
CA PHE A 190 6.09 15.92 -4.80
C PHE A 190 5.84 16.46 -6.20
N ARG A 191 6.48 15.85 -7.19
CA ARG A 191 6.29 16.18 -8.61
C ARG A 191 6.25 14.89 -9.43
N LEU A 192 5.22 14.78 -10.24
CA LEU A 192 5.13 13.78 -11.30
C LEU A 192 5.53 14.45 -12.61
N THR A 193 6.47 13.88 -13.34
CA THR A 193 6.87 14.34 -14.67
C THR A 193 6.74 13.20 -15.64
N GLU A 194 6.13 13.46 -16.79
CA GLU A 194 6.01 12.49 -17.89
C GLU A 194 7.04 12.83 -18.97
N GLU A 195 7.75 11.80 -19.44
CA GLU A 195 8.65 11.87 -20.58
C GLU A 195 8.61 10.54 -21.35
N ASN A 196 8.24 10.59 -22.63
CA ASN A 196 8.23 9.44 -23.55
C ASN A 196 7.44 8.22 -23.05
N GLY A 197 6.28 8.44 -22.43
CA GLY A 197 5.39 7.42 -21.89
C GLY A 197 5.78 6.91 -20.49
N ILE A 198 6.84 7.46 -19.89
CA ILE A 198 7.31 7.10 -18.56
C ILE A 198 7.01 8.25 -17.60
N TRP A 199 6.42 7.94 -16.46
CA TRP A 199 6.18 8.85 -15.37
C TRP A 199 7.28 8.72 -14.31
N TYR A 200 7.73 9.85 -13.80
CA TYR A 200 8.79 9.97 -12.80
C TYR A 200 8.22 10.66 -11.56
N LEU A 201 8.32 10.00 -10.41
CA LEU A 201 8.01 10.60 -9.12
C LEU A 201 9.30 11.11 -8.48
N ASP A 202 9.33 12.41 -8.22
CA ASP A 202 10.38 13.10 -7.50
C ASP A 202 9.82 13.82 -6.26
N GLN A 203 10.71 14.16 -5.34
CA GLN A 203 10.40 15.04 -4.22
C GLN A 203 11.46 16.13 -4.02
N ILE A 204 11.01 17.28 -3.52
CA ILE A 204 11.83 18.36 -2.99
C ILE A 204 11.68 18.33 -1.47
N ARG A 205 12.72 17.85 -0.78
CA ARG A 205 12.77 17.66 0.66
C ARG A 205 13.11 18.97 1.37
N ARG A 206 12.83 19.01 2.67
CA ARG A 206 13.33 20.08 3.56
C ARG A 206 14.79 19.83 3.94
N GLU A 207 15.41 20.88 4.47
CA GLU A 207 16.67 20.72 5.21
C GLU A 207 16.48 19.74 6.37
N GLN A 208 17.57 19.13 6.83
CA GLN A 208 17.52 18.13 7.89
C GLN A 208 18.37 18.59 9.07
N TYR A 209 17.74 18.67 10.25
CA TYR A 209 18.42 18.90 11.51
C TYR A 209 18.57 17.59 12.27
N ILE A 210 19.82 17.18 12.45
CA ILE A 210 20.19 15.97 13.19
C ILE A 210 20.87 16.41 14.51
N PRO A 211 20.17 16.36 15.65
CA PRO A 211 20.74 16.80 16.93
C PRO A 211 21.86 15.88 17.43
N HIS A 212 21.83 14.60 17.08
CA HIS A 212 22.82 13.61 17.50
C HIS A 212 23.97 13.53 16.50
N GLN A 213 25.09 14.19 16.82
CA GLN A 213 26.25 14.31 15.91
C GLN A 213 26.83 12.98 15.45
N GLU A 214 26.72 11.93 16.26
CA GLU A 214 27.21 10.57 15.93
C GLU A 214 26.52 9.95 14.71
N PHE A 215 25.32 10.42 14.33
CA PHE A 215 24.56 9.93 13.18
C PHE A 215 24.70 10.80 11.92
N LEU A 216 25.48 11.89 11.93
CA LEU A 216 25.63 12.78 10.78
C LEU A 216 26.15 12.08 9.51
N ASN A 217 26.92 11.00 9.69
CA ASN A 217 27.46 10.19 8.59
C ASN A 217 26.73 8.85 8.43
N SER A 218 25.52 8.71 8.99
CA SER A 218 24.72 7.49 8.85
C SER A 218 24.42 7.20 7.37
N ASP A 219 24.55 5.94 6.97
CA ASP A 219 24.16 5.46 5.63
C ASP A 219 22.64 5.51 5.39
N LEU A 220 21.85 5.81 6.42
CA LEU A 220 20.41 6.02 6.35
C LEU A 220 20.06 7.45 5.91
N LEU A 221 21.01 8.39 5.92
CA LEU A 221 20.78 9.78 5.52
C LEU A 221 21.09 10.00 4.03
N GLU A 222 20.25 10.81 3.39
CA GLU A 222 20.50 11.42 2.08
C GLU A 222 20.31 12.93 2.23
N MET A 223 21.37 13.70 2.01
CA MET A 223 21.36 15.15 2.24
C MET A 223 20.89 15.95 1.02
N LYS A 224 20.74 15.32 -0.14
CA LYS A 224 20.19 15.99 -1.33
C LYS A 224 18.72 16.36 -1.09
N ILE A 225 18.42 17.65 -1.23
CA ILE A 225 17.06 18.20 -1.21
C ILE A 225 16.20 17.57 -2.31
N TYR A 226 16.70 17.57 -3.54
CA TYR A 226 15.99 16.97 -4.67
C TYR A 226 16.29 15.48 -4.78
N ARG A 227 15.24 14.66 -4.78
CA ARG A 227 15.33 13.21 -4.72
C ARG A 227 14.37 12.55 -5.71
N LYS A 228 14.92 11.81 -6.66
CA LYS A 228 14.18 10.88 -7.52
C LYS A 228 13.73 9.66 -6.73
N ILE A 229 12.46 9.28 -6.78
CA ILE A 229 11.92 8.18 -5.98
C ILE A 229 11.80 6.91 -6.82
N TYR A 230 10.90 6.91 -7.80
CA TYR A 230 10.68 5.82 -8.74
C TYR A 230 10.14 6.34 -10.08
N CYS A 231 10.18 5.51 -11.11
CA CYS A 231 9.45 5.73 -12.35
C CYS A 231 8.51 4.57 -12.65
N PHE A 232 7.50 4.79 -13.49
CA PHE A 232 6.48 3.80 -13.84
C PHE A 232 5.85 4.13 -15.20
N THR A 233 5.14 3.18 -15.79
CA THR A 233 4.25 3.40 -16.94
C THR A 233 2.79 3.28 -16.51
N LEU A 234 1.87 3.79 -17.33
CA LEU A 234 0.42 3.61 -17.10
C LEU A 234 -0.10 2.28 -17.64
N GLU A 235 0.78 1.32 -17.92
CA GLU A 235 0.39 -0.02 -18.36
C GLU A 235 -0.26 -0.77 -17.20
N PRO A 236 -1.53 -1.20 -17.34
CA PRO A 236 -2.19 -1.99 -16.30
C PRO A 236 -1.44 -3.28 -16.03
N ARG A 237 -1.29 -3.61 -14.74
CA ARG A 237 -0.67 -4.85 -14.25
C ARG A 237 -1.68 -5.70 -13.49
N THR A 238 -1.35 -6.95 -13.31
CA THR A 238 -1.99 -7.82 -12.30
C THR A 238 -0.97 -8.22 -11.25
N ILE A 239 -1.41 -8.86 -10.16
CA ILE A 239 -0.49 -9.27 -9.10
C ILE A 239 0.48 -10.35 -9.59
N GLU A 240 0.06 -11.17 -10.56
CA GLU A 240 0.86 -12.24 -11.17
C GLU A 240 2.13 -11.70 -11.85
N ASP A 241 2.07 -10.47 -12.40
CA ASP A 241 3.25 -9.80 -12.99
C ASP A 241 4.39 -9.61 -11.97
N PHE A 242 4.08 -9.66 -10.67
CA PHE A 242 5.04 -9.48 -9.58
C PHE A 242 5.50 -10.80 -8.93
N GLU A 243 5.05 -11.98 -9.38
CA GLU A 243 5.44 -13.26 -8.75
C GLU A 243 6.96 -13.49 -8.76
N SER A 244 7.57 -13.31 -9.93
CA SER A 244 9.01 -13.52 -10.09
C SER A 244 9.84 -12.55 -9.23
N ILE A 245 9.40 -11.29 -9.14
CA ILE A 245 10.10 -10.28 -8.36
C ILE A 245 9.87 -10.46 -6.86
N ASN A 246 8.69 -10.94 -6.44
CA ASN A 246 8.39 -11.32 -5.06
C ASN A 246 9.38 -12.37 -4.56
N ILE A 247 9.63 -13.42 -5.34
CA ILE A 247 10.61 -14.47 -5.02
C ILE A 247 12.04 -13.88 -4.99
N TYR A 248 12.41 -13.12 -6.02
CA TYR A 248 13.76 -12.54 -6.12
C TYR A 248 14.08 -11.59 -4.96
N LEU A 249 13.17 -10.69 -4.60
CA LEU A 249 13.43 -9.66 -3.59
C LEU A 249 13.59 -10.22 -2.18
N GLN A 250 13.00 -11.38 -1.86
CA GLN A 250 13.14 -12.02 -0.54
C GLN A 250 14.28 -13.03 -0.45
N THR A 251 14.89 -13.42 -1.58
CA THR A 251 15.96 -14.45 -1.61
C THR A 251 17.31 -13.93 -2.08
N SER A 252 17.32 -12.93 -2.97
CA SER A 252 18.55 -12.44 -3.59
C SER A 252 19.42 -11.66 -2.58
N PRO A 253 20.74 -11.92 -2.50
CA PRO A 253 21.66 -11.09 -1.73
C PRO A 253 21.89 -9.70 -2.35
N ALA A 254 21.40 -9.47 -3.58
CA ALA A 254 21.38 -8.15 -4.20
C ALA A 254 20.20 -7.28 -3.74
N SER A 255 19.19 -7.89 -3.11
CA SER A 255 18.02 -7.20 -2.61
C SER A 255 18.33 -6.39 -1.35
N VAL A 256 17.79 -5.18 -1.27
CA VAL A 256 17.82 -4.38 -0.04
C VAL A 256 17.01 -5.06 1.08
N PHE A 257 15.95 -5.79 0.72
CA PHE A 257 15.05 -6.43 1.68
C PHE A 257 15.70 -7.62 2.39
N THR A 258 16.70 -8.27 1.81
CA THR A 258 17.50 -9.33 2.49
C THR A 258 18.71 -8.74 3.22
N SER A 259 19.12 -7.52 2.87
CA SER A 259 20.28 -6.83 3.44
C SER A 259 19.94 -6.08 4.73
N LYS A 260 18.77 -5.44 4.80
CA LYS A 260 18.34 -4.65 5.97
C LYS A 260 16.97 -5.09 6.46
N SER A 261 16.82 -5.25 7.78
CA SER A 261 15.52 -5.40 8.43
C SER A 261 14.98 -4.01 8.74
N PHE A 262 13.73 -3.71 8.38
CA PHE A 262 13.16 -2.41 8.66
C PHE A 262 11.65 -2.46 8.89
N CYS A 263 11.17 -1.40 9.54
CA CYS A 263 9.76 -1.11 9.73
C CYS A 263 9.57 0.41 9.77
N SER A 264 8.60 0.94 9.02
CA SER A 264 8.29 2.36 8.96
C SER A 264 6.80 2.62 9.07
N LEU A 265 6.42 3.63 9.86
CA LEU A 265 5.03 4.00 10.09
C LEU A 265 4.89 5.51 10.15
N GLN A 266 3.94 6.06 9.37
CA GLN A 266 3.66 7.49 9.40
C GLN A 266 2.91 7.84 10.70
N THR A 267 3.09 9.07 11.16
CA THR A 267 2.40 9.65 12.32
C THR A 267 1.59 10.86 11.85
N ALA A 268 0.93 11.56 12.78
CA ALA A 268 0.26 12.81 12.45
C ALA A 268 1.23 13.95 12.05
N GLU A 269 2.51 13.88 12.46
CA GLU A 269 3.49 14.96 12.30
C GLU A 269 4.79 14.54 11.59
N GLY A 270 4.92 13.28 11.22
CA GLY A 270 6.24 12.69 10.98
C GLY A 270 6.21 11.23 10.60
N VAL A 271 7.36 10.56 10.75
CA VAL A 271 7.51 9.13 10.47
C VAL A 271 8.48 8.48 11.45
N HIS A 272 8.09 7.33 11.99
CA HIS A 272 9.02 6.41 12.65
C HIS A 272 9.62 5.47 11.62
N CYS A 273 10.92 5.18 11.76
CA CYS A 273 11.57 4.13 10.99
C CYS A 273 12.63 3.42 11.83
N LEU A 274 12.49 2.11 11.99
CA LEU A 274 13.51 1.23 12.53
C LEU A 274 14.25 0.57 11.38
N VAL A 275 15.59 0.63 11.36
CA VAL A 275 16.46 -0.10 10.43
C VAL A 275 17.57 -0.80 11.21
N GLY A 276 17.61 -2.12 11.15
CA GLY A 276 18.47 -2.93 12.03
C GLY A 276 18.18 -2.61 13.51
N TRP A 277 19.17 -2.02 14.18
CA TRP A 277 19.06 -1.57 15.57
C TRP A 277 18.82 -0.06 15.71
N THR A 278 18.72 0.67 14.59
CA THR A 278 18.64 2.13 14.61
C THR A 278 17.19 2.57 14.48
N LEU A 279 16.60 3.02 15.59
CA LEU A 279 15.30 3.68 15.59
C LEU A 279 15.47 5.15 15.22
N THR A 280 14.60 5.63 14.35
CA THR A 280 14.56 7.03 13.95
C THR A 280 13.15 7.58 14.03
N TYR A 281 13.06 8.85 14.39
CA TYR A 281 11.84 9.62 14.27
C TYR A 281 12.14 10.90 13.51
N ARG A 282 11.45 11.08 12.37
CA ARG A 282 11.48 12.32 11.62
C ARG A 282 10.21 13.10 11.92
N ARG A 283 10.34 14.33 12.40
CA ARG A 283 9.23 15.28 12.52
C ARG A 283 9.30 16.28 11.37
N PHE A 284 8.25 16.29 10.53
CA PHE A 284 8.19 17.16 9.37
C PHE A 284 7.96 18.62 9.78
N SER A 285 8.60 19.55 9.07
CA SER A 285 8.42 21.00 9.29
C SER A 285 8.61 21.44 10.76
N TYR A 286 9.61 20.87 11.45
CA TYR A 286 9.86 21.13 12.87
C TYR A 286 10.13 22.62 13.15
N LYS A 287 10.99 23.25 12.35
CA LYS A 287 11.35 24.66 12.47
C LYS A 287 11.97 25.17 11.17
N ASP A 288 11.69 26.42 10.78
CA ASP A 288 12.36 27.13 9.68
C ASP A 288 12.56 26.29 8.40
N ASN A 289 11.49 25.65 7.93
CA ASN A 289 11.52 24.76 6.75
C ASN A 289 12.56 23.61 6.85
N THR A 290 12.77 23.09 8.06
CA THR A 290 13.69 22.01 8.39
C THR A 290 12.94 20.88 9.10
N ASP A 291 13.23 19.64 8.72
CA ASP A 291 12.78 18.46 9.44
C ASP A 291 13.74 18.13 10.58
N LEU A 292 13.20 17.75 11.74
CA LEU A 292 14.00 17.16 12.82
C LEU A 292 14.14 15.66 12.55
N VAL A 293 15.35 15.11 12.67
CA VAL A 293 15.62 13.67 12.55
C VAL A 293 16.35 13.17 13.78
N GLU A 294 15.61 12.53 14.68
CA GLU A 294 16.13 11.93 15.90
C GLU A 294 16.53 10.48 15.66
N PHE A 295 17.60 10.05 16.32
CA PHE A 295 18.17 8.71 16.20
C PHE A 295 18.36 8.11 17.59
N LYS A 296 18.14 6.80 17.70
CA LYS A 296 18.46 6.01 18.88
C LYS A 296 18.93 4.63 18.44
N THR A 297 20.11 4.22 18.87
CA THR A 297 20.52 2.81 18.78
C THR A 297 19.85 2.02 19.90
N LEU A 298 19.16 0.94 19.52
CA LEU A 298 18.48 0.01 20.41
C LEU A 298 19.39 -1.17 20.74
N LYS A 299 19.29 -1.66 21.97
CA LYS A 299 19.78 -2.98 22.34
C LYS A 299 18.81 -4.06 21.85
N GLU A 300 19.28 -5.30 21.74
CA GLU A 300 18.46 -6.42 21.25
C GLU A 300 17.19 -6.60 22.09
N GLU A 301 17.29 -6.45 23.41
CA GLU A 301 16.17 -6.54 24.35
C GLU A 301 15.14 -5.40 24.25
N GLU A 302 15.47 -4.28 23.59
CA GLU A 302 14.54 -3.15 23.42
C GLU A 302 13.66 -3.29 22.17
N ILE A 303 14.04 -4.15 21.22
CA ILE A 303 13.43 -4.18 19.88
C ILE A 303 11.96 -4.62 19.93
N ASP A 304 11.66 -5.69 20.64
CA ASP A 304 10.29 -6.22 20.71
C ASP A 304 9.31 -5.20 21.33
N GLU A 305 9.75 -4.48 22.37
CA GLU A 305 8.95 -3.45 23.00
C GLU A 305 8.76 -2.24 22.07
N VAL A 306 9.80 -1.84 21.33
CA VAL A 306 9.68 -0.77 20.32
C VAL A 306 8.75 -1.18 19.18
N LEU A 307 8.86 -2.41 18.66
CA LEU A 307 7.97 -2.92 17.63
C LEU A 307 6.51 -2.86 18.08
N LYS A 308 6.23 -3.26 19.32
CA LYS A 308 4.88 -3.25 19.88
C LYS A 308 4.35 -1.84 20.14
N THR A 309 5.12 -1.00 20.81
CA THR A 309 4.67 0.33 21.27
C THR A 309 4.66 1.38 20.16
N THR A 310 5.63 1.34 19.24
CA THR A 310 5.80 2.34 18.17
C THR A 310 5.11 1.92 16.89
N PHE A 311 5.17 0.64 16.53
CA PHE A 311 4.68 0.14 15.24
C PHE A 311 3.44 -0.75 15.34
N GLY A 312 2.99 -1.09 16.57
CA GLY A 312 1.86 -2.00 16.78
C GLY A 312 2.14 -3.44 16.35
N ILE A 313 3.41 -3.81 16.17
CA ILE A 313 3.83 -5.12 15.66
C ILE A 313 4.12 -6.07 16.83
N SER A 314 3.53 -7.27 16.75
CA SER A 314 3.93 -8.44 17.53
C SER A 314 4.40 -9.53 16.57
N LEU A 315 5.59 -10.09 16.80
CA LEU A 315 6.17 -11.13 15.95
C LEU A 315 5.91 -12.51 16.57
N GLU A 316 5.61 -13.50 15.72
CA GLU A 316 5.41 -14.90 16.14
C GLU A 316 6.74 -15.66 16.31
N ARG A 317 7.78 -15.19 15.60
CA ARG A 317 9.15 -15.75 15.64
C ARG A 317 10.14 -14.66 15.99
N LYS A 318 11.27 -15.07 16.57
CA LYS A 318 12.35 -14.15 16.96
C LYS A 318 12.91 -13.45 15.72
N LEU A 319 12.92 -12.12 15.75
CA LEU A 319 13.60 -11.30 14.76
C LEU A 319 15.12 -11.43 14.89
N VAL A 320 15.81 -11.52 13.76
CA VAL A 320 17.26 -11.30 13.68
C VAL A 320 17.49 -9.96 12.98
N PRO A 321 17.66 -8.85 13.72
CA PRO A 321 17.85 -7.55 13.11
C PRO A 321 19.11 -7.55 12.24
N LYS A 322 19.05 -6.81 11.13
CA LYS A 322 20.13 -6.77 10.15
C LYS A 322 20.29 -5.36 9.58
N HIS A 323 21.54 -4.90 9.52
CA HIS A 323 21.94 -3.65 8.87
C HIS A 323 23.07 -3.92 7.89
N GLY A 324 22.74 -4.49 6.74
CA GLY A 324 23.70 -4.71 5.66
C GLY A 324 24.03 -3.45 4.87
N ASP A 325 24.83 -3.61 3.83
CA ASP A 325 25.47 -2.55 3.04
C ASP A 325 24.63 -2.04 1.85
N ARG A 326 23.45 -2.63 1.58
CA ARG A 326 22.61 -2.20 0.45
C ARG A 326 22.01 -0.83 0.74
N TYR A 327 22.04 0.02 -0.29
CA TYR A 327 21.52 1.39 -0.23
C TYR A 327 20.05 1.43 0.20
N PHE A 328 19.79 2.12 1.30
CA PHE A 328 18.46 2.35 1.86
C PHE A 328 18.53 3.56 2.80
N THR A 329 17.70 4.56 2.57
CA THR A 329 17.66 5.81 3.35
C THR A 329 16.24 6.10 3.86
N ILE A 330 16.16 6.97 4.87
CA ILE A 330 14.94 7.26 5.67
C ILE A 330 14.32 8.64 5.45
#